data_AF-A0A0C2W6U5-F1
#
_entry.id   AF-A0A0C2W6U5-F1
#
_cell.length_a   1.000
_cell.length_b   1.000
_cell.length_c   1.000
_cell.angle_alpha   90.00
_cell.angle_beta   90.00
_cell.angle_gamma   90.00
#
_symmetry.space_group_name_H-M   'P 1'
#
loop_
_entity.id
_entity.type
_entity.pdbx_description
1 polymer ?
#
loop_
_entity_poly.entity_id
_entity_poly.type
_entity_poly.pdbx_seq_one_letter_code
_entity_poly.pdbx_strand_id
1 'polypeptide(L)'
;MAEDYFNQNWYIEKTGGGYYYTIRNIRSNTCMDLAGDVGANGGTVKGWEANNTNAQNWYIEGNDQTGYSIVNVGTGTVLDLENSRADNGAPIWGWRSNGRANQLWFFERRSRSTAEVHTILTASQPQAFQTYPTDRLFVIVPPGAVDAVWKSQGLAPGKWRAESFDCDDFTFQMKGAICRWAYDNLRAPVGHLFGVMFGFYINDKNEHIVHAYNWTLNQDMTAITYFEPQDGQVSTTSEYTAYFGVF
;
A
#
# COMPACT_ATOMS: atom_id res chain seq x y z
N MET A 1 0.37 18.36 4.63
CA MET A 1 -0.08 17.26 3.76
C MET A 1 1.04 16.23 3.77
N ALA A 2 0.81 15.05 4.34
CA ALA A 2 1.76 13.95 4.16
C ALA A 2 1.58 13.48 2.71
N GLU A 3 2.42 13.98 1.81
CA GLU A 3 2.60 13.36 0.51
C GLU A 3 3.25 12.00 0.79
N ASP A 4 2.47 10.92 0.78
CA ASP A 4 3.04 9.58 0.75
C ASP A 4 3.76 9.44 -0.59
N TYR A 5 5.08 9.53 -0.52
CA TYR A 5 5.98 9.37 -1.65
C TYR A 5 5.94 7.91 -2.10
N PHE A 6 5.00 7.55 -2.96
CA PHE A 6 4.98 6.21 -3.58
C PHE A 6 6.27 5.87 -4.35
N ASN A 7 7.09 6.87 -4.66
CA ASN A 7 8.46 6.71 -5.13
C ASN A 7 9.46 6.24 -4.05
N GLN A 8 9.05 6.08 -2.79
CA GLN A 8 9.82 5.55 -1.66
C GLN A 8 9.22 4.26 -1.09
N ASN A 9 8.13 3.77 -1.69
CA ASN A 9 7.55 2.48 -1.34
C ASN A 9 8.09 1.39 -2.28
N TRP A 10 8.47 0.27 -1.70
CA TRP A 10 9.15 -0.81 -2.39
C TRP A 10 8.37 -2.12 -2.24
N TYR A 11 8.00 -2.72 -3.37
CA TYR A 11 7.45 -4.05 -3.44
C TYR A 11 8.59 -5.07 -3.47
N ILE A 12 8.66 -5.89 -2.42
CA ILE A 12 9.74 -6.86 -2.22
C ILE A 12 9.18 -8.25 -2.51
N GLU A 13 9.72 -8.88 -3.53
CA GLU A 13 9.23 -10.16 -4.04
C GLU A 13 10.31 -11.23 -3.91
N LYS A 14 9.95 -12.39 -3.35
CA LYS A 14 10.83 -13.56 -3.32
C LYS A 14 11.01 -14.10 -4.74
N THR A 15 12.24 -14.44 -5.09
CA THR A 15 12.63 -15.04 -6.38
C THR A 15 13.67 -16.15 -6.17
N GLY A 16 14.08 -16.83 -7.24
CA GLY A 16 15.11 -17.86 -7.21
C GLY A 16 14.79 -19.06 -6.31
N GLY A 17 13.51 -19.46 -6.19
CA GLY A 17 13.10 -20.52 -5.27
C GLY A 17 12.98 -20.08 -3.79
N GLY A 18 13.06 -18.78 -3.53
CA GLY A 18 12.87 -18.19 -2.19
C GLY A 18 14.16 -17.76 -1.49
N TYR A 19 15.31 -17.83 -2.16
CA TYR A 19 16.62 -17.52 -1.57
C TYR A 19 16.98 -16.02 -1.61
N TYR A 20 16.50 -15.28 -2.60
CA TYR A 20 16.78 -13.84 -2.75
C TYR A 20 15.51 -13.10 -3.23
N TYR A 21 15.62 -11.77 -3.33
CA TYR A 21 14.50 -10.88 -3.58
C TYR A 21 14.75 -9.96 -4.78
N THR A 22 13.69 -9.61 -5.48
CA THR A 22 13.66 -8.40 -6.32
C THR A 22 12.99 -7.29 -5.54
N ILE A 23 13.56 -6.09 -5.57
CA ILE A 23 13.02 -4.91 -4.88
C ILE A 23 12.54 -3.93 -5.95
N ARG A 24 11.22 -3.71 -6.05
CA ARG A 24 10.58 -2.93 -7.12
C ARG A 24 9.98 -1.66 -6.57
N ASN A 25 10.22 -0.53 -7.22
CA ASN A 25 9.57 0.72 -6.83
C ASN A 25 8.09 0.70 -7.25
N ILE A 26 7.15 0.98 -6.33
CA ILE A 26 5.74 0.76 -6.66
C ILE A 26 5.14 1.80 -7.62
N ARG A 27 5.72 3.00 -7.65
CA ARG A 27 5.31 4.07 -8.58
C ARG A 27 5.79 3.83 -10.01
N SER A 28 7.04 3.40 -10.18
CA SER A 28 7.65 3.26 -11.52
C SER A 28 7.64 1.84 -12.07
N ASN A 29 7.44 0.83 -11.23
CA ASN A 29 7.57 -0.60 -11.54
C ASN A 29 8.99 -1.03 -11.98
N THR A 30 10.00 -0.16 -11.83
CA THR A 30 11.39 -0.52 -12.10
C THR A 30 12.02 -1.21 -10.89
N CYS A 31 12.94 -2.14 -11.14
CA CYS A 31 13.72 -2.84 -10.13
C CYS A 31 14.88 -1.99 -9.63
N MET A 32 15.22 -2.13 -8.35
CA MET A 32 16.50 -1.70 -7.80
C MET A 32 17.61 -2.53 -8.46
N ASP A 33 18.52 -1.85 -9.14
CA ASP A 33 19.52 -2.42 -10.05
C ASP A 33 20.91 -1.85 -9.71
N LEU A 34 21.88 -2.72 -9.47
CA LEU A 34 23.29 -2.35 -9.39
C LEU A 34 23.88 -2.28 -10.80
N ALA A 35 24.02 -1.07 -11.31
CA ALA A 35 24.31 -0.81 -12.72
C ALA A 35 25.58 -1.53 -13.19
N GLY A 36 25.43 -2.39 -14.20
CA GLY A 36 26.54 -3.10 -14.83
C GLY A 36 27.18 -4.20 -13.98
N ASP A 37 26.54 -4.60 -12.87
CA ASP A 37 27.05 -5.65 -11.95
C ASP A 37 28.46 -5.33 -11.43
N VAL A 38 28.71 -4.05 -11.15
CA VAL A 38 30.02 -3.56 -10.74
C VAL A 38 30.30 -3.95 -9.29
N GLY A 39 31.21 -4.92 -9.08
CA GLY A 39 31.65 -5.32 -7.74
C GLY A 39 32.72 -4.43 -7.10
N ALA A 40 33.16 -3.38 -7.80
CA ALA A 40 34.00 -2.34 -7.21
C ALA A 40 33.17 -1.40 -6.33
N ASN A 41 33.83 -0.77 -5.35
CA ASN A 41 33.22 0.25 -4.51
C ASN A 41 32.68 1.42 -5.34
N GLY A 42 31.47 1.87 -5.00
CA GLY A 42 30.81 3.00 -5.63
C GLY A 42 29.99 2.63 -6.88
N GLY A 43 29.62 1.36 -7.05
CA GLY A 43 28.74 0.93 -8.12
C GLY A 43 27.38 1.63 -8.02
N THR A 44 26.90 2.23 -9.11
CA THR A 44 25.65 3.01 -9.08
C THR A 44 24.45 2.11 -8.84
N VAL A 45 23.61 2.42 -7.85
CA VAL A 45 22.29 1.78 -7.68
C VAL A 45 21.22 2.68 -8.27
N LYS A 46 20.35 2.12 -9.11
CA LYS A 46 19.32 2.86 -9.87
C LYS A 46 18.03 2.06 -10.00
N GLY A 47 16.99 2.72 -10.51
CA GLY A 47 15.82 2.03 -11.06
C GLY A 47 16.11 1.58 -12.49
N TRP A 48 15.84 0.31 -12.82
CA TRP A 48 15.94 -0.22 -14.17
C TRP A 48 14.79 -1.17 -14.51
N GLU A 49 14.45 -1.28 -15.80
CA GLU A 49 13.44 -2.25 -16.24
C GLU A 49 13.85 -3.68 -15.84
N ALA A 50 12.86 -4.49 -15.44
CA ALA A 50 13.10 -5.85 -15.02
C ALA A 50 13.81 -6.64 -16.13
N ASN A 51 15.02 -7.13 -15.85
CA ASN A 51 15.87 -7.81 -16.84
C ASN A 51 16.33 -9.21 -16.40
N ASN A 52 15.87 -9.68 -15.23
CA ASN A 52 16.18 -11.00 -14.66
C ASN A 52 17.68 -11.28 -14.44
N THR A 53 18.51 -10.24 -14.35
CA THR A 53 19.93 -10.38 -14.06
C THR A 53 20.22 -10.32 -12.56
N ASN A 54 21.38 -10.80 -12.14
CA ASN A 54 21.80 -10.73 -10.74
C ASN A 54 22.06 -9.30 -10.24
N ALA A 55 22.18 -8.32 -11.14
CA ALA A 55 22.20 -6.90 -10.78
C ALA A 55 20.92 -6.45 -10.07
N GLN A 56 19.80 -7.17 -10.27
CA GLN A 56 18.47 -6.84 -9.70
C GLN A 56 18.03 -7.78 -8.57
N ASN A 57 18.88 -8.75 -8.24
CA ASN A 57 18.62 -9.75 -7.20
C ASN A 57 19.40 -9.40 -5.95
N TRP A 58 18.72 -9.42 -4.80
CA TRP A 58 19.26 -8.98 -3.53
C TRP A 58 18.98 -9.99 -2.43
N TYR A 59 19.99 -10.38 -1.66
CA TYR A 59 19.79 -10.97 -0.34
C TYR A 59 19.40 -9.86 0.63
N ILE A 60 18.49 -10.19 1.55
CA ILE A 60 18.12 -9.31 2.67
C ILE A 60 18.45 -10.07 3.94
N GLU A 61 19.51 -9.65 4.62
CA GLU A 61 20.11 -10.34 5.75
C GLU A 61 20.04 -9.48 7.00
N GLY A 62 19.68 -10.04 8.15
CA GLY A 62 19.54 -9.30 9.41
C GLY A 62 18.15 -9.45 10.02
N ASN A 63 17.77 -8.47 10.85
CA ASN A 63 16.51 -8.46 11.59
C ASN A 63 16.08 -7.02 11.95
N ASP A 64 14.85 -6.87 12.40
CA ASP A 64 14.26 -5.58 12.78
C ASP A 64 14.97 -4.88 13.96
N GLN A 65 15.74 -5.60 14.78
CA GLN A 65 16.42 -5.03 15.95
C GLN A 65 17.76 -4.40 15.59
N THR A 66 18.53 -5.02 14.69
CA THR A 66 19.88 -4.57 14.30
C THR A 66 19.92 -3.91 12.93
N GLY A 67 18.82 -3.96 12.17
CA GLY A 67 18.77 -3.53 10.78
C GLY A 67 19.16 -4.65 9.81
N TYR A 68 18.84 -4.42 8.55
CA TYR A 68 19.08 -5.33 7.44
C TYR A 68 20.20 -4.83 6.54
N SER A 69 21.08 -5.74 6.13
CA SER A 69 21.98 -5.57 5.01
C SER A 69 21.28 -6.05 3.73
N ILE A 70 21.35 -5.24 2.67
CA ILE A 70 20.77 -5.55 1.36
C ILE A 70 21.94 -5.84 0.42
N VAL A 71 22.20 -7.13 0.18
CA VAL A 71 23.41 -7.61 -0.51
C VAL A 71 23.08 -7.97 -1.95
N ASN A 72 23.78 -7.39 -2.91
CA ASN A 72 23.60 -7.73 -4.31
C ASN A 72 24.09 -9.17 -4.59
N VAL A 73 23.28 -9.98 -5.27
CA VAL A 73 23.57 -11.39 -5.54
C VAL A 73 24.75 -11.57 -6.50
N GLY A 74 24.91 -10.69 -7.49
CA GLY A 74 25.96 -10.81 -8.51
C GLY A 74 27.34 -10.46 -8.00
N THR A 75 27.43 -9.42 -7.17
CA THR A 75 28.70 -8.82 -6.74
C THR A 75 29.08 -9.09 -5.30
N GLY A 76 28.12 -9.40 -4.43
CA GLY A 76 28.32 -9.46 -2.97
C GLY A 76 28.53 -8.10 -2.30
N THR A 77 28.43 -6.98 -3.04
CA THR A 77 28.42 -5.64 -2.45
C THR A 77 27.07 -5.34 -1.81
N VAL A 78 27.04 -4.39 -0.88
CA VAL A 78 25.83 -4.03 -0.11
C VAL A 78 25.33 -2.64 -0.46
N LEU A 79 24.01 -2.44 -0.31
CA LEU A 79 23.36 -1.14 -0.43
C LEU A 79 23.89 -0.20 0.65
N ASP A 80 24.52 0.89 0.24
CA ASP A 80 25.23 1.83 1.11
C ASP A 80 24.76 3.26 0.84
N LEU A 81 24.46 4.00 1.91
CA LEU A 81 24.24 5.44 1.86
C LEU A 81 25.59 6.16 1.87
N GLU A 82 25.91 6.82 0.75
CA GLU A 82 27.22 7.43 0.53
C GLU A 82 27.61 8.33 1.70
N ASN A 83 28.74 8.00 2.35
CA ASN A 83 29.34 8.79 3.43
C ASN A 83 28.37 9.13 4.58
N SER A 84 27.32 8.33 4.79
CA SER A 84 26.26 8.60 5.78
C SER A 84 25.58 9.95 5.61
N ARG A 85 25.52 10.45 4.37
CA ARG A 85 24.96 11.76 4.04
C ARG A 85 23.45 11.81 4.27
N ALA A 86 23.00 12.80 5.03
CA ALA A 86 21.58 12.99 5.34
C ALA A 86 20.87 14.01 4.44
N ASP A 87 21.57 14.60 3.48
CA ASP A 87 21.01 15.58 2.55
C ASP A 87 20.14 14.93 1.46
N ASN A 88 19.10 15.65 1.03
CA ASN A 88 18.21 15.18 -0.03
C ASN A 88 18.98 14.91 -1.33
N GLY A 89 18.78 13.72 -1.90
CA GLY A 89 19.49 13.30 -3.11
C GLY A 89 20.87 12.70 -2.85
N ALA A 90 21.24 12.45 -1.59
CA ALA A 90 22.43 11.67 -1.25
C ALA A 90 22.45 10.34 -2.03
N PRO A 91 23.56 10.02 -2.72
CA PRO A 91 23.65 8.79 -3.51
C PRO A 91 23.50 7.53 -2.66
N ILE A 92 22.78 6.56 -3.21
CA ILE A 92 22.82 5.16 -2.78
C ILE A 92 23.62 4.39 -3.82
N TRP A 93 24.55 3.56 -3.36
CA TRP A 93 25.48 2.82 -4.20
C TRP A 93 25.80 1.44 -3.62
N GLY A 94 26.48 0.61 -4.42
CA GLY A 94 27.07 -0.65 -3.99
C GLY A 94 28.44 -0.40 -3.39
N TRP A 95 28.67 -0.94 -2.19
CA TRP A 95 29.95 -0.85 -1.51
C TRP A 95 30.31 -2.16 -0.82
N ARG A 96 31.60 -2.46 -0.64
CA ARG A 96 32.01 -3.62 0.16
C ARG A 96 31.42 -3.55 1.57
N SER A 97 30.92 -4.68 2.08
CA SER A 97 30.40 -4.73 3.44
C SER A 97 31.48 -4.32 4.46
N ASN A 98 31.12 -3.44 5.38
CA ASN A 98 31.98 -2.96 6.45
C ASN A 98 31.25 -2.84 7.80
N GLY A 99 29.98 -3.26 7.87
CA GLY A 99 29.19 -3.33 9.11
C GLY A 99 28.81 -1.98 9.71
N ARG A 100 28.98 -0.87 8.98
CA ARG A 100 28.60 0.47 9.46
C ARG A 100 27.11 0.73 9.30
N ALA A 101 26.61 1.68 10.08
CA ALA A 101 25.20 2.05 10.10
C ALA A 101 24.64 2.53 8.75
N ASN A 102 25.48 3.10 7.87
CA ASN A 102 25.06 3.52 6.53
C ASN A 102 24.83 2.34 5.55
N GLN A 103 25.07 1.11 5.99
CA GLN A 103 24.78 -0.13 5.26
C GLN A 103 23.64 -0.93 5.92
N LEU A 104 22.99 -0.37 6.95
CA LEU A 104 21.90 -0.98 7.68
C LEU A 104 20.59 -0.24 7.39
N TRP A 105 19.59 -1.00 6.97
CA TRP A 105 18.30 -0.50 6.53
C TRP A 105 17.18 -1.10 7.39
N PHE A 106 16.17 -0.29 7.70
CA PHE A 106 14.97 -0.74 8.40
C PHE A 106 13.79 -0.70 7.45
N PHE A 107 12.95 -1.75 7.49
CA PHE A 107 11.76 -1.82 6.66
C PHE A 107 10.54 -1.42 7.48
N GLU A 108 9.88 -0.35 7.05
CA GLU A 108 8.53 -0.04 7.53
C GLU A 108 7.51 -0.73 6.62
N ARG A 109 6.73 -1.64 7.20
CA ARG A 109 5.78 -2.42 6.42
C ARG A 109 4.56 -1.61 6.03
N ARG A 110 4.44 -1.27 4.74
CA ARG A 110 3.32 -0.51 4.14
C ARG A 110 2.33 -1.36 3.34
N SER A 111 2.14 -2.63 3.71
CA SER A 111 1.20 -3.52 3.04
C SER A 111 0.59 -4.58 3.97
N ARG A 112 -0.55 -5.16 3.56
CA ARG A 112 -1.23 -6.27 4.22
C ARG A 112 -1.66 -7.31 3.19
N SER A 113 -1.51 -8.58 3.55
CA SER A 113 -2.10 -9.68 2.81
C SER A 113 -3.62 -9.67 3.01
N THR A 114 -4.31 -10.32 2.09
CA THR A 114 -5.73 -10.63 2.20
C THR A 114 -6.14 -11.19 3.56
N ALA A 115 -5.38 -12.15 4.09
CA ALA A 115 -5.71 -12.78 5.37
C ALA A 115 -5.62 -11.77 6.52
N GLU A 116 -4.63 -10.89 6.52
CA GLU A 116 -4.48 -9.86 7.56
C GLU A 116 -5.55 -8.77 7.45
N VAL A 117 -5.90 -8.34 6.24
CA VAL A 117 -7.01 -7.42 6.03
C VAL A 117 -8.30 -8.05 6.54
N HIS A 118 -8.55 -9.32 6.26
CA HIS A 118 -9.69 -10.06 6.78
C HIS A 118 -9.68 -10.14 8.32
N THR A 119 -8.54 -10.42 8.94
CA THR A 119 -8.41 -10.44 10.41
C THR A 119 -8.74 -9.08 11.03
N ILE A 120 -8.21 -7.98 10.46
CA ILE A 120 -8.51 -6.63 10.94
C ILE A 120 -10.00 -6.32 10.74
N LEU A 121 -10.56 -6.71 9.59
CA LEU A 121 -11.97 -6.49 9.27
C LEU A 121 -12.89 -7.17 10.29
N THR A 122 -12.68 -8.47 10.53
CA THR A 122 -13.48 -9.27 11.47
C THR A 122 -13.32 -8.81 12.92
N ALA A 123 -12.18 -8.23 13.29
CA ALA A 123 -12.01 -7.66 14.63
C ALA A 123 -12.89 -6.43 14.87
N SER A 124 -13.13 -5.60 13.84
CA SER A 124 -13.98 -4.40 13.95
C SER A 124 -15.45 -4.65 13.58
N GLN A 125 -15.71 -5.62 12.71
CA GLN A 125 -17.03 -6.02 12.23
C GLN A 125 -17.17 -7.54 12.40
N PRO A 126 -17.40 -8.04 13.63
CA PRO A 126 -17.36 -9.48 13.93
C PRO A 126 -18.49 -10.29 13.28
N GLN A 127 -19.57 -9.63 12.83
CA GLN A 127 -20.61 -10.24 12.01
C GLN A 127 -20.31 -10.15 10.50
N ALA A 128 -19.11 -9.70 10.12
CA ALA A 128 -18.73 -9.54 8.71
C ALA A 128 -18.78 -10.88 7.96
N PHE A 129 -19.21 -10.75 6.71
CA PHE A 129 -19.59 -11.84 5.83
C PHE A 129 -18.37 -12.40 5.12
N GLN A 130 -18.59 -13.50 4.39
CA GLN A 130 -17.60 -14.12 3.53
C GLN A 130 -16.93 -13.07 2.63
N THR A 131 -15.64 -12.86 2.82
CA THR A 131 -14.86 -11.97 1.96
C THR A 131 -14.44 -12.73 0.71
N TYR A 132 -14.53 -12.08 -0.44
CA TYR A 132 -14.10 -12.63 -1.73
C TYR A 132 -12.89 -11.86 -2.24
N PRO A 133 -11.70 -12.09 -1.67
CA PRO A 133 -10.52 -11.33 -2.01
C PRO A 133 -10.07 -11.64 -3.44
N THR A 134 -9.81 -10.58 -4.19
CA THR A 134 -9.38 -10.68 -5.59
C THR A 134 -7.87 -10.50 -5.74
N ASP A 135 -7.24 -9.77 -4.83
CA ASP A 135 -5.81 -9.53 -4.78
C ASP A 135 -5.11 -10.30 -3.64
N ARG A 136 -3.77 -10.35 -3.69
CA ARG A 136 -2.94 -11.05 -2.69
C ARG A 136 -2.33 -10.14 -1.65
N LEU A 137 -2.03 -8.90 -2.04
CA LEU A 137 -1.31 -7.92 -1.24
C LEU A 137 -1.89 -6.54 -1.52
N PHE A 138 -2.18 -5.81 -0.45
CA PHE A 138 -2.78 -4.50 -0.52
C PHE A 138 -1.87 -3.42 0.08
N VAL A 139 -1.81 -2.27 -0.58
CA VAL A 139 -1.36 -0.99 -0.02
C VAL A 139 -2.56 -0.08 0.22
N ILE A 140 -2.46 0.90 1.11
CA ILE A 140 -3.49 1.93 1.25
C ILE A 140 -3.25 3.07 0.25
N VAL A 141 -4.34 3.71 -0.18
CA VAL A 141 -4.28 4.99 -0.88
C VAL A 141 -4.16 6.09 0.17
N PRO A 142 -3.29 7.11 0.00
CA PRO A 142 -3.03 8.09 1.03
C PRO A 142 -4.29 8.92 1.29
N PRO A 143 -4.60 9.28 2.55
CA PRO A 143 -5.81 10.02 2.87
C PRO A 143 -5.99 11.31 2.06
N GLY A 144 -4.89 12.03 1.78
CA GLY A 144 -4.93 13.22 0.94
C GLY A 144 -5.29 12.95 -0.53
N ALA A 145 -4.92 11.79 -1.06
CA ALA A 145 -5.33 11.39 -2.41
C ALA A 145 -6.80 10.95 -2.43
N VAL A 146 -7.28 10.25 -1.39
CA VAL A 146 -8.70 9.90 -1.25
C VAL A 146 -9.58 11.15 -1.24
N ASP A 147 -9.22 12.15 -0.43
CA ASP A 147 -9.91 13.44 -0.35
C ASP A 147 -9.89 14.20 -1.68
N ALA A 148 -8.73 14.25 -2.36
CA ALA A 148 -8.61 14.90 -3.66
C ALA A 148 -9.46 14.19 -4.74
N VAL A 149 -9.48 12.86 -4.76
CA VAL A 149 -10.31 12.07 -5.67
C VAL A 149 -11.78 12.35 -5.40
N TRP A 150 -12.24 12.25 -4.15
CA TRP A 150 -13.63 12.52 -3.78
C TRP A 150 -14.09 13.91 -4.24
N LYS A 151 -13.30 14.95 -3.96
CA LYS A 151 -13.56 16.34 -4.41
C LYS A 151 -13.67 16.46 -5.93
N SER A 152 -12.87 15.68 -6.66
CA SER A 152 -12.89 15.67 -8.13
C SER A 152 -14.10 14.95 -8.74
N GLN A 153 -14.71 14.00 -8.03
CA GLN A 153 -15.86 13.24 -8.54
C GLN A 153 -17.15 14.07 -8.61
N GLY A 154 -17.22 15.19 -7.88
CA GLY A 154 -18.46 15.96 -7.76
C GLY A 154 -19.57 15.23 -6.99
N LEU A 155 -19.19 14.25 -6.16
CA LEU A 155 -20.06 13.51 -5.21
C LEU A 155 -20.45 14.36 -3.98
N ALA A 156 -20.38 15.68 -4.09
CA ALA A 156 -20.65 16.59 -2.99
C ALA A 156 -22.12 16.51 -2.50
N PRO A 157 -22.41 16.99 -1.27
CA PRO A 157 -23.75 16.96 -0.70
C PRO A 157 -24.83 17.56 -1.64
N GLY A 158 -25.99 16.92 -1.71
CA GLY A 158 -27.13 17.34 -2.53
C GLY A 158 -27.28 16.64 -3.89
N LYS A 159 -26.45 15.62 -4.17
CA LYS A 159 -26.61 14.74 -5.35
C LYS A 159 -27.49 13.52 -5.09
N TRP A 160 -27.74 13.18 -3.83
CA TRP A 160 -28.54 12.04 -3.44
C TRP A 160 -29.96 12.10 -4.00
N ARG A 161 -30.41 10.98 -4.55
CA ARG A 161 -31.78 10.76 -5.02
C ARG A 161 -32.16 9.33 -4.68
N ALA A 162 -33.25 9.16 -3.94
CA ALA A 162 -33.78 7.84 -3.59
C ALA A 162 -33.77 6.89 -4.80
N GLU A 163 -33.19 5.71 -4.63
CA GLU A 163 -33.06 4.60 -5.59
C GLU A 163 -32.21 4.90 -6.84
N SER A 164 -32.35 6.07 -7.44
CA SER A 164 -31.68 6.42 -8.71
C SER A 164 -30.24 6.90 -8.55
N PHE A 165 -29.89 7.39 -7.35
CA PHE A 165 -28.54 7.77 -6.97
C PHE A 165 -28.42 7.86 -5.44
N ASP A 166 -28.37 6.72 -4.77
CA ASP A 166 -28.32 6.60 -3.32
C ASP A 166 -27.04 5.90 -2.83
N CYS A 167 -27.03 5.39 -1.59
CA CYS A 167 -25.80 5.10 -0.86
C CYS A 167 -24.86 4.13 -1.58
N ASP A 168 -25.37 3.12 -2.28
CA ASP A 168 -24.54 2.16 -3.01
C ASP A 168 -23.94 2.75 -4.28
N ASP A 169 -24.67 3.61 -5.00
CA ASP A 169 -24.14 4.32 -6.17
C ASP A 169 -22.94 5.19 -5.81
N PHE A 170 -23.05 6.00 -4.74
CA PHE A 170 -21.93 6.79 -4.23
C PHE A 170 -20.74 5.90 -3.87
N THR A 171 -21.01 4.77 -3.20
CA THR A 171 -19.99 3.83 -2.71
C THR A 171 -19.24 3.14 -3.84
N PHE A 172 -19.94 2.71 -4.89
CA PHE A 172 -19.33 2.09 -6.07
C PHE A 172 -18.60 3.10 -6.95
N GLN A 173 -19.15 4.31 -7.16
CA GLN A 173 -18.44 5.37 -7.89
C GLN A 173 -17.13 5.73 -7.21
N MET A 174 -17.14 5.87 -5.88
CA MET A 174 -15.93 6.19 -5.14
C MET A 174 -14.88 5.06 -5.22
N LYS A 175 -15.27 3.77 -5.09
CA LYS A 175 -14.33 2.65 -5.31
C LYS A 175 -13.73 2.70 -6.72
N GLY A 176 -14.55 2.87 -7.75
CA GLY A 176 -14.07 2.98 -9.13
C GLY A 176 -13.10 4.14 -9.34
N ALA A 177 -13.40 5.31 -8.79
CA ALA A 177 -12.56 6.50 -8.87
C ALA A 177 -11.20 6.31 -8.20
N ILE A 178 -11.18 5.71 -7.00
CA ILE A 178 -9.93 5.39 -6.29
C ILE A 178 -9.11 4.36 -7.06
N CYS A 179 -9.74 3.31 -7.58
CA CYS A 179 -9.05 2.32 -8.42
C CYS A 179 -8.44 2.96 -9.68
N ARG A 180 -9.16 3.90 -10.32
CA ARG A 180 -8.64 4.64 -11.47
C ARG A 180 -7.45 5.51 -11.09
N TRP A 181 -7.55 6.26 -10.00
CA TRP A 181 -6.45 7.06 -9.48
C TRP A 181 -5.21 6.20 -9.23
N ALA A 182 -5.39 5.04 -8.58
CA ALA A 182 -4.28 4.15 -8.26
C ALA A 182 -3.63 3.57 -9.52
N TYR A 183 -4.41 3.16 -10.52
CA TYR A 183 -3.91 2.72 -11.83
C TYR A 183 -3.05 3.78 -12.53
N ASP A 184 -3.44 5.06 -12.43
CA ASP A 184 -2.71 6.15 -13.07
C ASP A 184 -1.41 6.51 -12.34
N ASN A 185 -1.33 6.24 -11.04
CA ASN A 185 -0.22 6.68 -10.18
C ASN A 185 0.73 5.55 -9.75
N LEU A 186 0.28 4.29 -9.78
CA LEU A 186 1.01 3.12 -9.30
C LEU A 186 1.13 2.12 -10.45
N ARG A 187 2.34 1.59 -10.63
CA ARG A 187 2.68 0.74 -11.78
C ARG A 187 3.05 -0.68 -11.39
N ALA A 188 3.44 -0.91 -10.13
CA ALA A 188 3.71 -2.26 -9.64
C ALA A 188 2.41 -3.07 -9.44
N PRO A 189 2.45 -4.40 -9.54
CA PRO A 189 1.28 -5.27 -9.43
C PRO A 189 0.86 -5.49 -7.96
N VAL A 190 0.43 -4.42 -7.30
CA VAL A 190 -0.08 -4.45 -5.92
C VAL A 190 -1.54 -3.99 -5.88
N GLY A 191 -2.37 -4.65 -5.06
CA GLY A 191 -3.75 -4.24 -4.83
C GLY A 191 -3.82 -2.94 -4.03
N HIS A 192 -4.92 -2.22 -4.17
CA HIS A 192 -5.16 -0.94 -3.48
C HIS A 192 -6.40 -1.05 -2.61
N LEU A 193 -6.20 -0.94 -1.29
CA LEU A 193 -7.28 -1.18 -0.35
C LEU A 193 -8.24 0.00 -0.29
N PHE A 194 -9.36 -0.16 -0.97
CA PHE A 194 -10.52 0.71 -0.85
C PHE A 194 -11.77 -0.13 -1.08
N GLY A 195 -12.35 -0.57 0.03
CA GLY A 195 -13.45 -1.50 0.06
C GLY A 195 -14.81 -0.83 -0.06
N VAL A 196 -15.81 -1.66 -0.36
CA VAL A 196 -17.24 -1.37 -0.31
C VAL A 196 -17.80 -2.16 0.86
N MET A 197 -18.71 -1.57 1.61
CA MET A 197 -19.40 -2.22 2.71
C MET A 197 -20.87 -1.79 2.71
N PHE A 198 -21.74 -2.75 2.99
CA PHE A 198 -23.15 -2.54 3.24
C PHE A 198 -23.41 -2.95 4.68
N GLY A 199 -24.12 -2.12 5.41
CA GLY A 199 -24.43 -2.33 6.83
C GLY A 199 -25.85 -1.90 7.17
N PHE A 200 -26.28 -2.25 8.37
CA PHE A 200 -27.54 -1.76 8.92
C PHE A 200 -27.39 -1.36 10.38
N TYR A 201 -28.28 -0.51 10.86
CA TYR A 201 -28.61 -0.41 12.27
C TYR A 201 -30.11 -0.64 12.47
N ILE A 202 -30.51 -0.94 13.70
CA ILE A 202 -31.91 -1.09 14.08
C ILE A 202 -32.33 0.19 14.79
N ASN A 203 -33.32 0.90 14.26
CA ASN A 203 -33.81 2.13 14.89
C ASN A 203 -34.75 1.83 16.08
N ASP A 204 -35.20 2.87 16.79
CA ASP A 204 -36.09 2.75 17.95
C ASP A 204 -37.46 2.12 17.63
N LYS A 205 -37.82 2.02 16.35
CA LYS A 205 -39.05 1.36 15.85
C LYS A 205 -38.83 -0.09 15.43
N ASN A 206 -37.63 -0.65 15.69
CA ASN A 206 -37.24 -1.99 15.28
C ASN A 206 -37.20 -2.18 13.75
N GLU A 207 -36.91 -1.12 13.01
CA GLU A 207 -36.74 -1.14 11.55
C GLU A 207 -35.25 -1.22 11.21
N HIS A 208 -34.92 -2.01 10.20
CA HIS A 208 -33.57 -2.04 9.64
C HIS A 208 -33.36 -0.84 8.74
N ILE A 209 -32.42 0.02 9.11
CA ILE A 209 -31.95 1.13 8.27
C ILE A 209 -30.66 0.67 7.62
N VAL A 210 -30.68 0.49 6.30
CA VAL A 210 -29.54 0.02 5.52
C VAL A 210 -28.74 1.19 4.96
N HIS A 211 -27.44 0.98 4.83
CA HIS A 211 -26.52 1.98 4.28
C HIS A 211 -25.34 1.31 3.60
N ALA A 212 -24.80 1.94 2.57
CA ALA A 212 -23.56 1.54 1.91
C ALA A 212 -22.52 2.65 2.04
N TYR A 213 -21.27 2.25 2.26
CA TYR A 213 -20.15 3.14 2.52
C TYR A 213 -18.82 2.47 2.14
N ASN A 214 -17.76 3.28 2.02
CA ASN A 214 -16.44 2.77 1.74
C ASN A 214 -15.62 2.58 3.02
N TRP A 215 -14.54 1.83 2.90
CA TRP A 215 -13.59 1.68 3.98
C TRP A 215 -12.18 1.40 3.46
N THR A 216 -11.19 1.67 4.29
CA THR A 216 -9.79 1.32 4.09
C THR A 216 -9.15 1.03 5.45
N LEU A 217 -7.84 0.98 5.54
CA LEU A 217 -7.12 0.94 6.81
C LEU A 217 -6.49 2.29 7.14
N ASN A 218 -6.26 2.54 8.42
CA ASN A 218 -5.45 3.67 8.88
C ASN A 218 -4.00 3.59 8.35
N GLN A 219 -3.22 4.65 8.55
CA GLN A 219 -1.87 4.79 7.99
C GLN A 219 -0.91 3.67 8.43
N ASP A 220 -1.06 3.16 9.65
CA ASP A 220 -0.27 2.06 10.21
C ASP A 220 -0.78 0.67 9.77
N MET A 221 -1.92 0.64 9.07
CA MET A 221 -2.62 -0.55 8.59
C MET A 221 -2.97 -1.54 9.71
N THR A 222 -3.46 -1.04 10.84
CA THR A 222 -3.82 -1.81 12.04
C THR A 222 -5.31 -1.77 12.38
N ALA A 223 -6.06 -0.81 11.85
CA ALA A 223 -7.49 -0.65 12.11
C ALA A 223 -8.23 -0.15 10.88
N ILE A 224 -9.54 -0.45 10.82
CA ILE A 224 -10.42 0.08 9.76
C ILE A 224 -10.56 1.59 9.91
N THR A 225 -10.63 2.25 8.77
CA THR A 225 -11.12 3.62 8.61
C THR A 225 -12.30 3.59 7.64
N TYR A 226 -13.44 4.10 8.09
CA TYR A 226 -14.66 4.22 7.29
C TYR A 226 -14.66 5.55 6.54
N PHE A 227 -15.25 5.56 5.35
CA PHE A 227 -15.38 6.73 4.50
C PHE A 227 -16.81 6.84 4.00
N GLU A 228 -17.46 7.97 4.29
CA GLU A 228 -18.79 8.31 3.80
C GLU A 228 -18.66 9.01 2.45
N PRO A 229 -19.00 8.36 1.32
CA PRO A 229 -18.81 8.95 0.00
C PRO A 229 -19.77 10.11 -0.31
N GLN A 230 -20.88 10.26 0.42
CA GLN A 230 -21.85 11.35 0.19
C GLN A 230 -21.40 12.71 0.72
N ASP A 231 -20.55 12.75 1.73
CA ASP A 231 -20.08 13.99 2.36
C ASP A 231 -18.57 14.04 2.62
N GLY A 232 -17.84 12.97 2.32
CA GLY A 232 -16.40 12.87 2.45
C GLY A 232 -15.92 12.66 3.88
N GLN A 233 -16.82 12.40 4.84
CA GLN A 233 -16.43 12.18 6.22
C GLN A 233 -15.64 10.88 6.41
N VAL A 234 -14.67 10.95 7.31
CA VAL A 234 -13.82 9.82 7.71
C VAL A 234 -14.10 9.50 9.17
N SER A 235 -14.31 8.23 9.49
CA SER A 235 -14.58 7.77 10.86
C SER A 235 -13.76 6.53 11.22
N THR A 236 -13.44 6.38 12.50
CA THR A 236 -12.80 5.17 13.05
C THR A 236 -13.80 4.17 13.64
N THR A 237 -15.07 4.54 13.70
CA THR A 237 -16.17 3.71 14.19
C THR A 237 -17.32 3.71 13.19
N SER A 238 -18.01 2.58 13.05
CA SER A 238 -19.23 2.49 12.26
C SER A 238 -20.43 2.37 13.19
N GLU A 239 -21.48 3.13 12.89
CA GLU A 239 -22.80 2.98 13.52
C GLU A 239 -23.57 1.79 12.92
N TYR A 240 -23.10 1.26 11.78
CA TYR A 240 -23.72 0.16 11.08
C TYR A 240 -23.00 -1.17 11.37
N THR A 241 -23.80 -2.21 11.60
CA THR A 241 -23.34 -3.60 11.58
C THR A 241 -23.24 -4.05 10.12
N ALA A 242 -22.04 -4.35 9.66
CA ALA A 242 -21.78 -4.73 8.27
C ALA A 242 -22.40 -6.09 7.95
N TYR A 243 -23.10 -6.17 6.82
CA TYR A 243 -23.67 -7.42 6.31
C TYR A 243 -23.22 -7.87 4.92
N PHE A 244 -22.49 -7.04 4.20
CA PHE A 244 -21.88 -7.42 2.93
C PHE A 244 -20.71 -6.49 2.66
N GLY A 245 -19.71 -6.97 1.92
CA GLY A 245 -18.60 -6.14 1.50
C GLY A 245 -17.67 -6.86 0.54
N VAL A 246 -16.91 -6.06 -0.20
CA VAL A 246 -15.84 -6.51 -1.10
C VAL A 246 -14.69 -5.52 -1.00
N PHE A 247 -13.46 -6.02 -1.08
CA PHE A 247 -12.27 -5.18 -1.15
C PHE A 247 -11.34 -5.66 -2.24
#